data_AF-A0A386TJ74-F1
#
_entry.id   AF-A0A386TJ74-F1
#
_cell.length_a   1.000
_cell.length_b   1.000
_cell.length_c   1.000
_cell.angle_alpha   90.00
_cell.angle_beta   90.00
_cell.angle_gamma   90.00
#
_symmetry.space_group_name_H-M   'P 1'
#
loop_
_entity.id
_entity.type
_entity.pdbx_description
1 polymer ?
#
loop_
_entity_poly.entity_id
_entity_poly.type
_entity_poly.pdbx_seq_one_letter_code
_entity_poly.pdbx_strand_id
1 'polypeptide(L)'
;MRPIRLSLQAFGPFATTEVVDFRSALETGLFGIYGQTGAGKSTLFSAMSFALFGAPTRTDQEPRSLRSDHAASDLPTEVEFVFELGTKAYLIRRRPAQERPKARGEGTTEDAAEASLFDVTGIPVDTLGPSQSGRVIAEKKVSLVGQQVEALLGYGADQFRQIVLLPQGKFETFLAAKTDERVEILRDLFDVKVYRDLAARLKEEASAAERALRDQRALYLARLEERGFESAEALELGIAAAAAEVEEKQGVQRGAEMANEAARKALTEGEQIEKAFSSADTAQQAVDDLEKRTIEVEELAKRIEAVRNALQARDLETAWCDAEQDSLKAVEAVTKAEAELNIATGAKELAEKKLAEAQSGEDRRQQVQADLTRLEAIEKQVGQAADLRSAFDDAVKDEASAKKALTEAIDAREKLKSQRDATDLALDQARKTETERGQLTGELAEFNRERVKAAAYARAQEAVADAQRNVEAASSELATRTDAAQAADATLVDAEARLSRTQAIILAEKLTEGAPCPVCGSSYAGIWVMA
;
A
#
# COMPACT_ATOMS: atom_id res chain seq x y z
N MET A 1 48.45 -50.00 9.60
CA MET A 1 49.44 -49.82 10.68
C MET A 1 50.11 -51.16 10.93
N ARG A 2 51.45 -51.20 10.98
CA ARG A 2 52.23 -52.44 11.19
C ARG A 2 53.07 -52.31 12.47
N PRO A 3 52.91 -53.19 13.48
CA PRO A 3 53.66 -53.13 14.73
C PRO A 3 55.10 -53.60 14.49
N ILE A 4 56.10 -52.83 14.92
CA ILE A 4 57.52 -53.17 14.70
C ILE A 4 58.21 -53.60 15.99
N ARG A 5 58.07 -52.81 17.05
CA ARG A 5 58.63 -53.10 18.38
C ARG A 5 57.71 -52.59 19.47
N LEU A 6 57.47 -53.37 20.51
CA LEU A 6 56.74 -52.95 21.71
C LEU A 6 57.62 -53.20 22.94
N SER A 7 57.90 -52.16 23.72
CA SER A 7 58.55 -52.27 25.02
C SER A 7 57.57 -51.92 26.13
N LEU A 8 57.57 -52.73 27.18
CA LEU A 8 56.66 -52.67 28.31
C LEU A 8 57.50 -52.66 29.58
N GLN A 9 57.40 -51.59 30.37
CA GLN A 9 58.08 -51.50 31.65
C GLN A 9 57.06 -51.31 32.76
N ALA A 10 57.15 -52.15 33.80
CA ALA A 10 56.27 -52.10 34.96
C ALA A 10 54.77 -52.02 34.58
N PHE A 11 54.34 -52.84 33.62
CA PHE A 11 53.03 -52.77 32.97
C PHE A 11 52.28 -54.11 33.02
N GLY A 12 51.10 -54.13 33.65
CA GLY A 12 50.28 -55.32 33.84
C GLY A 12 51.03 -56.43 34.60
N PRO A 13 51.16 -57.66 34.05
CA PRO A 13 51.89 -58.75 34.70
C PRO A 13 53.41 -58.63 34.55
N PHE A 14 53.93 -57.66 33.77
CA PHE A 14 55.35 -57.48 33.52
C PHE A 14 55.95 -56.50 34.53
N ALA A 15 56.64 -57.03 35.54
CA ALA A 15 57.29 -56.24 36.60
C ALA A 15 58.53 -55.48 36.12
N THR A 16 59.25 -56.04 35.14
CA THR A 16 60.48 -55.52 34.53
C THR A 16 60.23 -55.00 33.12
N THR A 17 61.29 -54.58 32.42
CA THR A 17 61.22 -54.19 31.00
C THR A 17 61.22 -55.42 30.11
N GLU A 18 60.12 -55.64 29.39
CA GLU A 18 59.99 -56.65 28.36
C GLU A 18 59.95 -55.99 26.98
N VAL A 19 60.61 -56.60 26.00
CA VAL A 19 60.65 -56.10 24.62
C VAL A 19 60.16 -57.19 23.68
N VAL A 20 59.12 -56.86 22.90
CA VAL A 20 58.57 -57.71 21.85
C VAL A 20 58.98 -57.10 20.51
N ASP A 21 59.84 -57.80 19.78
CA ASP A 21 60.21 -57.47 18.41
C ASP A 21 59.33 -58.26 17.43
N PHE A 22 58.58 -57.53 16.60
CA PHE A 22 57.66 -58.13 15.64
C PHE A 22 58.30 -58.35 14.27
N ARG A 23 59.49 -57.82 13.99
CA ARG A 23 60.09 -57.82 12.63
C ARG A 23 60.16 -59.22 12.03
N SER A 24 60.69 -60.19 12.78
CA SER A 24 60.80 -61.59 12.34
C SER A 24 59.44 -62.25 12.10
N ALA A 25 58.45 -61.94 12.93
CA ALA A 25 57.09 -62.48 12.84
C ALA A 25 56.26 -61.85 11.69
N LEU A 26 56.61 -60.63 11.27
CA LEU A 26 55.94 -59.94 10.19
C LEU A 26 56.39 -60.41 8.80
N GLU A 27 57.59 -60.98 8.67
CA GLU A 27 58.07 -61.55 7.40
C GLU A 27 57.23 -62.74 6.92
N THR A 28 56.61 -63.47 7.85
CA THR A 28 55.76 -64.63 7.56
C THR A 28 54.28 -64.28 7.34
N GLY A 29 53.88 -63.01 7.54
CA GLY A 29 52.52 -62.50 7.34
C GLY A 29 51.48 -62.92 8.40
N LEU A 30 51.63 -64.10 9.01
CA LEU A 30 50.82 -64.60 10.13
C LEU A 30 51.73 -65.10 11.25
N PHE A 31 51.41 -64.71 12.49
CA PHE A 31 52.12 -65.16 13.68
C PHE A 31 51.17 -65.36 14.86
N GLY A 32 51.55 -66.24 15.79
CA GLY A 32 50.79 -66.57 16.99
C GLY A 32 51.52 -66.14 18.26
N ILE A 33 50.79 -65.61 19.24
CA ILE A 33 51.29 -65.30 20.58
C ILE A 33 50.80 -66.40 21.53
N TYR A 34 51.71 -67.28 21.94
CA TYR A 34 51.39 -68.45 22.78
C TYR A 34 51.83 -68.23 24.23
N GLY A 35 51.07 -68.81 25.16
CA GLY A 35 51.37 -68.75 26.60
C GLY A 35 50.19 -69.25 27.42
N GLN A 36 50.41 -69.53 28.70
CA GLN A 36 49.34 -69.95 29.61
C GLN A 36 48.30 -68.83 29.81
N THR A 37 47.10 -69.18 30.27
CA THR A 37 46.11 -68.18 30.70
C THR A 37 46.71 -67.33 31.81
N GLY A 38 46.58 -66.00 31.73
CA GLY A 38 47.21 -65.07 32.67
C GLY A 38 48.65 -64.66 32.35
N ALA A 39 49.31 -65.25 31.34
CA ALA A 39 50.68 -64.91 30.95
C ALA A 39 50.85 -63.54 30.24
N GLY A 40 49.84 -62.66 30.30
CA GLY A 40 49.93 -61.31 29.72
C GLY A 40 49.66 -61.17 28.21
N LYS A 41 49.14 -62.20 27.53
CA LYS A 41 48.82 -62.15 26.09
C LYS A 41 47.89 -60.99 25.73
N SER A 42 46.79 -60.83 26.46
CA SER A 42 45.85 -59.72 26.28
C SER A 42 46.48 -58.37 26.68
N THR A 43 47.47 -58.39 27.58
CA THR A 43 48.18 -57.18 28.02
C THR A 43 49.01 -56.57 26.90
N LEU A 44 49.56 -57.36 25.98
CA LEU A 44 50.29 -56.83 24.81
C LEU A 44 49.37 -55.94 23.95
N PHE A 45 48.13 -56.36 23.72
CA PHE A 45 47.14 -55.57 23.00
C PHE A 45 46.67 -54.33 23.78
N SER A 46 46.47 -54.47 25.10
CA SER A 46 46.22 -53.34 25.99
C SER A 46 47.34 -52.31 25.97
N ALA A 47 48.59 -52.76 25.88
CA ALA A 47 49.73 -51.87 25.79
C ALA A 47 49.83 -51.14 24.45
N MET A 48 49.55 -51.81 23.33
CA MET A 48 49.46 -51.13 22.02
C MET A 48 48.35 -50.06 22.03
N SER A 49 47.16 -50.41 22.53
CA SER A 49 46.04 -49.47 22.68
C SER A 49 46.40 -48.30 23.60
N PHE A 50 47.06 -48.58 24.73
CA PHE A 50 47.50 -47.56 25.67
C PHE A 50 48.59 -46.66 25.06
N ALA A 51 49.57 -47.22 24.37
CA ALA A 51 50.61 -46.44 23.71
C ALA A 51 50.00 -45.43 22.73
N LEU A 52 49.13 -45.91 21.83
CA LEU A 52 48.49 -45.08 20.80
C LEU A 52 47.49 -44.07 21.39
N PHE A 53 46.53 -44.52 22.20
CA PHE A 53 45.37 -43.72 22.59
C PHE A 53 45.31 -43.34 24.07
N GLY A 54 46.16 -43.92 24.92
CA GLY A 54 46.21 -43.62 26.35
C GLY A 54 45.12 -44.34 27.13
N ALA A 55 44.41 -45.25 26.48
CA ALA A 55 43.33 -46.04 27.05
C ALA A 55 43.59 -47.53 26.79
N PRO A 56 43.31 -48.41 27.76
CA PRO A 56 43.43 -49.86 27.57
C PRO A 56 42.37 -50.39 26.59
N THR A 57 42.50 -51.65 26.18
CA THR A 57 41.51 -52.29 25.29
C THR A 57 40.15 -52.47 25.95
N ARG A 58 40.11 -52.61 27.27
CA ARG A 58 38.92 -52.70 28.10
C ARG A 58 38.42 -51.32 28.50
N THR A 59 37.20 -50.96 28.10
CA THR A 59 36.60 -49.64 28.37
C THR A 59 36.31 -49.40 29.85
N ASP A 60 36.21 -50.46 30.66
CA ASP A 60 35.99 -50.43 32.11
C ASP A 60 37.29 -50.31 32.93
N GLN A 61 38.46 -50.31 32.28
CA GLN A 61 39.75 -50.29 32.96
C GLN A 61 40.39 -48.91 32.91
N GLU A 62 40.78 -48.37 34.07
CA GLU A 62 41.48 -47.08 34.14
C GLU A 62 42.97 -47.22 33.78
N PRO A 63 43.57 -46.23 33.07
CA PRO A 63 44.99 -46.28 32.72
C PRO A 63 45.96 -46.41 33.90
N ARG A 64 45.60 -45.88 35.09
CA ARG A 64 46.42 -46.01 36.32
C ARG A 64 46.52 -47.47 36.79
N SER A 65 45.48 -48.26 36.58
CA SER A 65 45.45 -49.69 36.94
C SER A 65 46.34 -50.56 36.04
N LEU A 66 47.03 -49.97 35.07
CA LEU A 66 47.95 -50.68 34.18
C LEU A 66 49.36 -50.81 34.75
N ARG A 67 49.69 -50.13 35.86
CA ARG A 67 50.97 -50.35 36.56
C ARG A 67 51.01 -51.75 37.16
N SER A 68 52.16 -52.42 37.07
CA SER A 68 52.37 -53.73 37.69
C SER A 68 52.56 -53.59 39.21
N ASP A 69 51.79 -54.34 40.00
CA ASP A 69 51.92 -54.40 41.46
C ASP A 69 53.23 -55.05 41.92
N HIS A 70 53.89 -55.80 41.03
CA HIS A 70 55.15 -56.50 41.31
C HIS A 70 56.39 -55.69 40.90
N ALA A 71 56.22 -54.50 40.34
CA ALA A 71 57.34 -53.63 39.94
C ALA A 71 57.94 -52.90 41.14
N ALA A 72 59.25 -52.64 41.09
CA ALA A 72 59.92 -51.78 42.06
C ALA A 72 59.30 -50.38 42.08
N SER A 73 59.18 -49.77 43.27
CA SER A 73 58.49 -48.49 43.43
C SER A 73 59.17 -47.33 42.69
N ASP A 74 60.48 -47.43 42.48
CA ASP A 74 61.29 -46.45 41.73
C ASP A 74 61.35 -46.71 40.22
N LEU A 75 60.84 -47.85 39.73
CA LEU A 75 60.78 -48.16 38.31
C LEU A 75 59.50 -47.55 37.69
N PRO A 76 59.61 -46.61 36.73
CA PRO A 76 58.44 -45.97 36.14
C PRO A 76 57.73 -46.93 35.19
N THR A 77 56.40 -46.91 35.22
CA THR A 77 55.55 -47.55 34.21
C THR A 77 55.63 -46.78 32.91
N GLU A 78 56.08 -47.44 31.85
CA GLU A 78 56.27 -46.85 30.53
C GLU A 78 55.96 -47.89 29.44
N VAL A 79 55.33 -47.43 28.36
CA VAL A 79 55.15 -48.20 27.14
C VAL A 79 55.78 -47.44 25.98
N GLU A 80 56.66 -48.12 25.25
CA GLU A 80 57.23 -47.65 23.99
C GLU A 80 56.72 -48.51 22.84
N PHE A 81 56.18 -47.89 21.80
CA PHE A 81 55.67 -48.61 20.64
C PHE A 81 56.17 -47.98 19.34
N VAL A 82 56.86 -48.80 18.54
CA VAL A 82 57.34 -48.46 17.21
C VAL A 82 56.43 -49.13 16.18
N PHE A 83 55.91 -48.36 15.24
CA PHE A 83 55.00 -48.84 14.20
C PHE A 83 55.20 -48.12 12.87
N GLU A 84 54.80 -48.78 11.78
CA GLU A 84 54.84 -48.24 10.43
C GLU A 84 53.44 -47.87 9.91
N LEU A 85 53.35 -46.75 9.20
CA LEU A 85 52.20 -46.33 8.38
C LEU A 85 52.68 -46.03 6.97
N GLY A 86 52.43 -46.96 6.04
CA GLY A 86 52.95 -46.86 4.68
C GLY A 86 54.48 -46.89 4.70
N THR A 87 55.12 -45.82 4.19
CA THR A 87 56.58 -45.68 4.13
C THR A 87 57.19 -44.97 5.34
N LYS A 88 56.36 -44.53 6.30
CA LYS A 88 56.81 -43.78 7.49
C LYS A 88 56.81 -44.66 8.73
N ALA A 89 57.78 -44.44 9.61
CA ALA A 89 57.90 -45.12 10.90
C ALA A 89 57.78 -44.13 12.04
N TYR A 90 57.05 -44.51 13.09
CA TYR A 90 56.76 -43.68 14.24
C TYR A 90 57.10 -44.40 15.53
N LEU A 91 57.53 -43.61 16.51
CA LEU A 91 57.81 -44.04 17.87
C LEU A 91 56.88 -43.27 18.80
N ILE A 92 56.05 -43.98 19.58
CA ILE A 92 55.27 -43.39 20.65
C ILE A 92 55.73 -43.90 22.01
N ARG A 93 55.95 -42.99 22.95
CA ARG A 93 56.24 -43.27 24.35
C ARG A 93 55.12 -42.73 25.21
N ARG A 94 54.65 -43.51 26.15
CA ARG A 94 53.59 -43.09 27.06
C ARG A 94 53.81 -43.57 28.49
N ARG A 95 53.57 -42.68 29.43
CA ARG A 95 53.57 -42.93 30.87
C ARG A 95 52.19 -42.60 31.42
N PRO A 96 51.53 -43.51 32.16
CA PRO A 96 50.32 -43.16 32.88
C PRO A 96 50.67 -42.24 34.05
N ALA A 97 49.66 -41.54 34.58
CA ALA A 97 49.80 -40.90 35.88
C ALA A 97 50.12 -41.98 36.92
N GLN A 98 51.15 -41.78 37.73
CA GLN A 98 51.66 -42.81 38.62
C GLN A 98 52.35 -42.21 39.83
N GLU A 99 52.37 -42.95 40.94
CA GLU A 99 53.15 -42.58 42.12
C GLU A 99 54.61 -43.00 41.96
N ARG A 100 55.51 -42.13 42.42
CA ARG A 100 56.93 -42.43 42.56
C ARG A 100 57.47 -41.99 43.93
N PRO A 101 58.57 -42.58 44.42
CA PRO A 101 59.26 -42.08 45.59
C PRO A 101 59.68 -40.61 45.42
N LYS A 102 59.58 -39.83 46.50
CA LYS A 102 60.09 -38.46 46.53
C LYS A 102 61.61 -38.47 46.36
N ALA A 103 62.13 -37.51 45.60
CA ALA A 103 63.58 -37.34 45.41
C ALA A 103 64.31 -36.93 46.71
N ARG A 104 63.57 -36.38 47.69
CA ARG A 104 64.05 -36.03 49.04
C ARG A 104 62.91 -36.26 50.05
N GLY A 105 63.22 -36.89 51.19
CA GLY A 105 62.27 -37.22 52.27
C GLY A 105 61.54 -38.55 52.09
N GLU A 106 60.72 -38.93 53.07
CA GLU A 106 59.90 -40.14 53.04
C GLU A 106 58.55 -39.91 52.31
N GLY A 107 58.00 -40.95 51.68
CA GLY A 107 56.71 -40.94 50.99
C GLY A 107 56.78 -40.84 49.45
N THR A 108 55.60 -40.83 48.82
CA THR A 108 55.44 -40.79 47.35
C THR A 108 54.99 -39.41 46.85
N THR A 109 55.21 -39.15 45.57
CA THR A 109 54.68 -38.00 44.82
C THR A 109 54.08 -38.51 43.51
N GLU A 110 53.09 -37.81 42.98
CA GLU A 110 52.44 -38.18 41.73
C GLU A 110 53.16 -37.53 40.53
N ASP A 111 53.55 -38.34 39.55
CA ASP A 111 53.91 -37.88 38.22
C ASP A 111 52.66 -37.84 37.34
N ALA A 112 52.49 -36.75 36.61
CA ALA A 112 51.40 -36.61 35.64
C ALA A 112 51.59 -37.58 34.47
N ALA A 113 50.49 -37.90 33.77
CA ALA A 113 50.58 -38.68 32.55
C ALA A 113 51.36 -37.91 31.47
N GLU A 114 52.25 -38.60 30.76
CA GLU A 114 53.09 -38.03 29.72
C GLU A 114 52.98 -38.86 28.44
N ALA A 115 53.07 -38.18 27.30
CA ALA A 115 53.12 -38.82 25.99
C ALA A 115 54.11 -38.07 25.10
N SER A 116 54.82 -38.82 24.25
CA SER A 116 55.69 -38.25 23.22
C SER A 116 55.60 -39.09 21.95
N LEU A 117 55.48 -38.42 20.81
CA LEU A 117 55.38 -39.01 19.48
C LEU A 117 56.49 -38.46 18.60
N PHE A 118 57.20 -39.35 17.93
CA PHE A 118 58.34 -39.03 17.08
C PHE A 118 58.21 -39.69 15.71
N ASP A 119 58.73 -38.99 14.70
CA ASP A 119 59.00 -39.51 13.36
C ASP A 119 60.40 -40.14 13.37
N VAL A 120 60.46 -41.46 13.17
CA VAL A 120 61.69 -42.26 13.16
C VAL A 120 61.95 -42.84 11.76
N THR A 121 61.35 -42.26 10.72
CA THR A 121 61.53 -42.70 9.34
C THR A 121 63.00 -42.66 8.96
N GLY A 122 63.54 -43.79 8.49
CA GLY A 122 64.94 -43.92 8.10
C GLY A 122 65.93 -44.18 9.25
N ILE A 123 65.46 -44.27 10.50
CA ILE A 123 66.30 -44.60 11.66
C ILE A 123 66.21 -46.11 11.95
N PRO A 124 67.34 -46.85 12.03
CA PRO A 124 67.31 -48.26 12.38
C PRO A 124 66.70 -48.49 13.77
N VAL A 125 65.72 -49.39 13.86
CA VAL A 125 64.95 -49.66 15.09
C VAL A 125 65.85 -50.00 16.29
N ASP A 126 66.93 -50.75 16.05
CA ASP A 126 67.89 -51.16 17.10
C ASP A 126 68.68 -50.00 17.70
N THR A 127 68.71 -48.85 17.02
CA THR A 127 69.36 -47.63 17.52
C THR A 127 68.42 -46.73 18.32
N LEU A 128 67.11 -47.03 18.32
CA LEU A 128 66.12 -46.25 19.04
C LEU A 128 66.20 -46.48 20.54
N GLY A 129 66.31 -45.39 21.30
CA GLY A 129 66.40 -45.39 22.76
C GLY A 129 66.38 -43.96 23.33
N PRO A 130 66.73 -43.78 24.61
CA PRO A 130 66.74 -42.45 25.24
C PRO A 130 67.66 -41.44 24.54
N SER A 131 68.74 -41.89 23.91
CA SER A 131 69.72 -41.05 23.20
C SER A 131 69.37 -40.76 21.74
N GLN A 132 68.44 -41.50 21.14
CA GLN A 132 68.00 -41.33 19.75
C GLN A 132 66.52 -41.68 19.62
N SER A 133 65.67 -40.66 19.55
CA SER A 133 64.20 -40.81 19.51
C SER A 133 63.58 -40.32 18.21
N GLY A 134 64.38 -39.86 17.23
CA GLY A 134 63.88 -39.27 15.99
C GLY A 134 63.37 -37.84 16.13
N ARG A 135 62.67 -37.35 15.11
CA ARG A 135 62.15 -35.98 15.05
C ARG A 135 60.85 -35.87 15.86
N VAL A 136 60.79 -34.95 16.82
CA VAL A 136 59.60 -34.72 17.65
C VAL A 136 58.42 -34.25 16.77
N ILE A 137 57.27 -34.94 16.90
CA ILE A 137 55.99 -34.51 16.34
C ILE A 137 55.17 -33.79 17.42
N ALA A 138 55.07 -34.40 18.61
CA ALA A 138 54.41 -33.80 19.77
C ALA A 138 54.97 -34.44 21.07
N GLU A 139 55.13 -33.66 22.14
CA GLU A 139 55.64 -34.12 23.44
C GLU A 139 54.90 -33.46 24.62
N LYS A 140 55.02 -34.07 25.80
CA LYS A 140 54.53 -33.62 27.12
C LYS A 140 53.02 -33.54 27.28
N LYS A 141 52.30 -32.87 26.37
CA LYS A 141 50.84 -32.71 26.48
C LYS A 141 50.11 -33.90 25.87
N VAL A 142 49.56 -34.77 26.73
CA VAL A 142 48.87 -36.02 26.33
C VAL A 142 47.76 -35.79 25.31
N SER A 143 46.97 -34.72 25.44
CA SER A 143 45.89 -34.42 24.48
C SER A 143 46.40 -34.02 23.09
N LEU A 144 47.51 -33.29 23.02
CA LEU A 144 48.14 -32.92 21.74
C LEU A 144 48.68 -34.16 21.04
N VAL A 145 49.37 -35.04 21.77
CA VAL A 145 49.87 -36.31 21.22
C VAL A 145 48.71 -37.19 20.76
N GLY A 146 47.62 -37.28 21.54
CA GLY A 146 46.41 -38.00 21.14
C GLY A 146 45.83 -37.50 19.81
N GLN A 147 45.66 -36.19 19.65
CA GLN A 147 45.17 -35.60 18.39
C GLN A 147 46.08 -35.92 17.20
N GLN A 148 47.41 -35.87 17.39
CA GLN A 148 48.35 -36.23 16.33
C GLN A 148 48.28 -37.72 15.97
N VAL A 149 48.14 -38.61 16.96
CA VAL A 149 47.98 -40.04 16.71
C VAL A 149 46.68 -40.33 15.96
N GLU A 150 45.56 -39.74 16.37
CA GLU A 150 44.27 -39.90 15.69
C GLU A 150 44.31 -39.36 14.26
N ALA A 151 44.94 -38.20 14.04
CA ALA A 151 45.13 -37.64 12.70
C ALA A 151 46.03 -38.52 11.81
N LEU A 152 47.07 -39.14 12.38
CA LEU A 152 47.96 -40.06 11.65
C LEU A 152 47.28 -41.38 11.30
N LEU A 153 46.48 -41.93 12.22
CA LEU A 153 45.82 -43.22 12.03
C LEU A 153 44.50 -43.11 11.26
N GLY A 154 43.84 -41.95 11.30
CA GLY A 154 42.52 -41.72 10.72
C GLY A 154 41.37 -42.31 11.55
N TYR A 155 41.66 -42.77 12.76
CA TYR A 155 40.67 -43.38 13.66
C TYR A 155 41.07 -43.24 15.13
N GLY A 156 40.07 -43.28 16.01
CA GLY A 156 40.23 -43.19 17.47
C GLY A 156 40.34 -44.54 18.18
N ALA A 157 40.42 -44.49 19.51
CA ALA A 157 40.58 -45.68 20.36
C ALA A 157 39.45 -46.71 20.17
N ASP A 158 38.21 -46.25 20.04
CA ASP A 158 37.03 -47.13 19.89
C ASP A 158 37.05 -47.85 18.55
N GLN A 159 37.34 -47.13 17.46
CA GLN A 159 37.50 -47.71 16.13
C GLN A 159 38.71 -48.66 16.06
N PHE A 160 39.82 -48.35 16.75
CA PHE A 160 40.96 -49.29 16.86
C PHE A 160 40.54 -50.61 17.53
N ARG A 161 39.76 -50.55 18.62
CA ARG A 161 39.22 -51.73 19.30
C ARG A 161 38.22 -52.52 18.46
N GLN A 162 37.60 -51.90 17.47
CA GLN A 162 36.62 -52.54 16.58
C GLN A 162 37.27 -53.13 15.32
N ILE A 163 38.27 -52.45 14.76
CA ILE A 163 38.85 -52.76 13.44
C ILE A 163 40.15 -53.57 13.56
N VAL A 164 40.98 -53.31 14.58
CA VAL A 164 42.29 -53.95 14.74
C VAL A 164 42.25 -55.09 15.75
N LEU A 165 41.35 -55.01 16.73
CA LEU A 165 41.13 -56.05 17.72
C LEU A 165 39.77 -56.70 17.46
N LEU A 166 39.76 -58.00 17.16
CA LEU A 166 38.53 -58.79 17.27
C LEU A 166 38.48 -59.36 18.69
N PRO A 167 37.76 -58.71 19.64
CA PRO A 167 37.65 -59.26 20.98
C PRO A 167 37.01 -60.66 20.91
N GLN A 168 37.56 -61.57 21.70
CA GLN A 168 37.14 -62.97 21.78
C GLN A 168 35.62 -63.04 22.01
N GLY A 169 34.89 -63.76 21.14
CA GLY A 169 33.44 -63.94 21.20
C GLY A 169 32.59 -63.05 20.28
N LYS A 170 33.00 -61.80 19.96
CA LYS A 170 32.17 -60.90 19.12
C LYS A 170 32.06 -61.35 17.66
N PHE A 171 33.10 -61.98 17.12
CA PHE A 171 33.07 -62.50 15.75
C PHE A 171 32.15 -63.73 15.62
N GLU A 172 32.10 -64.57 16.66
CA GLU A 172 31.14 -65.68 16.75
C GLU A 172 29.70 -65.16 16.79
N THR A 173 29.45 -64.10 17.57
CA THR A 173 28.15 -63.41 17.59
C THR A 173 27.77 -62.86 16.21
N PHE A 174 28.70 -62.24 15.47
CA PHE A 174 28.45 -61.76 14.11
C PHE A 174 28.11 -62.90 13.12
N LEU A 175 28.84 -64.02 13.16
CA LEU A 175 28.56 -65.18 12.31
C LEU A 175 27.20 -65.81 12.64
N ALA A 176 26.80 -65.83 13.90
CA ALA A 176 25.53 -66.40 14.36
C ALA A 176 24.32 -65.45 14.23
N ALA A 177 24.54 -64.13 14.12
CA ALA A 177 23.49 -63.11 14.08
C ALA A 177 22.58 -63.22 12.84
N LYS A 178 21.31 -62.85 12.99
CA LYS A 178 20.34 -62.73 11.88
C LYS A 178 20.63 -61.50 11.01
N THR A 179 20.06 -61.41 9.81
CA THR A 179 20.36 -60.33 8.85
C THR A 179 20.24 -58.92 9.44
N ASP A 180 19.16 -58.64 10.18
CA ASP A 180 18.96 -57.32 10.80
C ASP A 180 19.98 -57.04 11.91
N GLU A 181 20.30 -58.06 12.73
CA GLU A 181 21.31 -57.98 13.78
C GLU A 181 22.72 -57.81 13.21
N ARG A 182 23.03 -58.47 12.07
CA ARG A 182 24.29 -58.28 11.33
C ARG A 182 24.39 -56.86 10.78
N VAL A 183 23.29 -56.29 10.29
CA VAL A 183 23.24 -54.91 9.82
C VAL A 183 23.52 -53.94 10.96
N GLU A 184 22.96 -54.17 12.16
CA GLU A 184 23.29 -53.36 13.34
C GLU A 184 24.78 -53.51 13.75
N ILE A 185 25.33 -54.72 13.77
CA ILE A 185 26.76 -54.95 14.07
C ILE A 185 27.66 -54.25 13.04
N LEU A 186 27.30 -54.29 11.74
CA LEU A 186 28.03 -53.59 10.69
C LEU A 186 27.89 -52.07 10.80
N ARG A 187 26.72 -51.56 11.21
CA ARG A 187 26.49 -50.14 11.51
C ARG A 187 27.29 -49.65 12.71
N ASP A 188 27.59 -50.52 13.67
CA ASP A 188 28.45 -50.21 14.80
C ASP A 188 29.94 -50.30 14.44
N LEU A 189 30.31 -51.18 13.49
CA LEU A 189 31.68 -51.38 13.01
C LEU A 189 32.13 -50.29 12.03
N PHE A 190 31.20 -49.76 11.23
CA PHE A 190 31.43 -48.69 10.27
C PHE A 190 30.71 -47.42 10.71
N ASP A 191 31.40 -46.28 10.77
CA ASP A 191 30.79 -45.00 11.17
C ASP A 191 29.81 -44.47 10.11
N VAL A 192 28.59 -45.00 10.11
CA VAL A 192 27.49 -44.63 9.20
C VAL A 192 26.45 -43.74 9.87
N LYS A 193 26.75 -43.22 11.07
CA LYS A 193 25.85 -42.38 11.87
C LYS A 193 25.34 -41.16 11.09
N VAL A 194 26.22 -40.56 10.29
CA VAL A 194 25.93 -39.37 9.46
C VAL A 194 24.74 -39.62 8.53
N TYR A 195 24.67 -40.78 7.88
CA TYR A 195 23.60 -41.10 6.93
C TYR A 195 22.26 -41.34 7.62
N ARG A 196 22.27 -41.98 8.79
CA ARG A 196 21.07 -42.21 9.60
C ARG A 196 20.48 -40.89 10.08
N ASP A 197 21.32 -40.01 10.61
CA ASP A 197 20.88 -38.73 11.16
C ASP A 197 20.35 -37.81 10.04
N LEU A 198 20.96 -37.85 8.85
CA LEU A 198 20.43 -37.17 7.65
C LEU A 198 19.05 -37.71 7.23
N ALA A 199 18.89 -39.03 7.14
CA ALA A 199 17.63 -39.64 6.74
C ALA A 199 16.49 -39.33 7.72
N ALA A 200 16.78 -39.34 9.03
CA ALA A 200 15.82 -38.98 10.06
C ALA A 200 15.36 -37.51 9.91
N ARG A 201 16.31 -36.59 9.71
CA ARG A 201 16.01 -35.17 9.50
C ARG A 201 15.14 -34.92 8.28
N LEU A 202 15.47 -35.52 7.13
CA LEU A 202 14.69 -35.35 5.89
C LEU A 202 13.26 -35.89 6.05
N LYS A 203 13.08 -36.99 6.78
CA LYS A 203 11.75 -37.56 7.07
C LYS A 203 10.91 -36.62 7.94
N GLU A 204 11.53 -35.96 8.92
CA GLU A 204 10.86 -34.99 9.78
C GLU A 204 10.44 -33.73 9.00
N GLU A 205 11.34 -33.19 8.17
CA GLU A 205 11.06 -32.03 7.31
C GLU A 205 9.91 -32.33 6.33
N ALA A 206 9.92 -33.51 5.69
CA ALA A 206 8.83 -33.93 4.80
C ALA A 206 7.48 -34.04 5.55
N SER A 207 7.47 -34.67 6.72
CA SER A 207 6.26 -34.80 7.55
C SER A 207 5.70 -33.45 8.02
N ALA A 208 6.57 -32.48 8.31
CA ALA A 208 6.15 -31.13 8.67
C ALA A 208 5.51 -30.39 7.49
N ALA A 209 6.13 -30.48 6.30
CA ALA A 209 5.61 -29.88 5.08
C ALA A 209 4.24 -30.45 4.68
N GLU A 210 4.07 -31.78 4.75
CA GLU A 210 2.79 -32.44 4.47
C GLU A 210 1.67 -31.98 5.44
N ARG A 211 1.99 -31.83 6.73
CA ARG A 211 1.04 -31.33 7.73
C ARG A 211 0.64 -29.88 7.43
N ALA A 212 1.60 -29.01 7.16
CA ALA A 212 1.33 -27.62 6.83
C ALA A 212 0.44 -27.47 5.59
N LEU A 213 0.70 -28.26 4.54
CA LEU A 213 -0.13 -28.25 3.32
C LEU A 213 -1.56 -28.74 3.60
N ARG A 214 -1.71 -29.81 4.42
CA ARG A 214 -3.03 -30.33 4.80
C ARG A 214 -3.84 -29.27 5.57
N ASP A 215 -3.21 -28.61 6.54
CA ASP A 215 -3.87 -27.60 7.36
C ASP A 215 -4.25 -26.36 6.54
N GLN A 216 -3.37 -25.90 5.64
CA GLN A 216 -3.68 -24.81 4.73
C GLN A 216 -4.83 -25.15 3.77
N ARG A 217 -4.86 -26.37 3.21
CA ARG A 217 -5.96 -26.82 2.35
C ARG A 217 -7.28 -26.89 3.11
N ALA A 218 -7.26 -27.39 4.35
CA ALA A 218 -8.46 -27.41 5.19
C ALA A 218 -8.98 -25.99 5.49
N LEU A 219 -8.08 -25.06 5.82
CA LEU A 219 -8.45 -23.65 6.04
C LEU A 219 -8.99 -22.99 4.77
N TYR A 220 -8.36 -23.27 3.62
CA TYR A 220 -8.79 -22.75 2.32
C TYR A 220 -10.20 -23.21 1.97
N LEU A 221 -10.48 -24.50 2.11
CA LEU A 221 -11.81 -25.08 1.85
C LEU A 221 -12.86 -24.53 2.83
N ALA A 222 -12.54 -24.42 4.12
CA ALA A 222 -13.44 -23.85 5.12
C ALA A 222 -13.83 -22.40 4.80
N ARG A 223 -12.87 -21.59 4.32
CA ARG A 223 -13.13 -20.20 3.90
C ARG A 223 -13.98 -20.10 2.64
N LEU A 224 -13.81 -21.02 1.68
CA LEU A 224 -14.66 -21.09 0.50
C LEU A 224 -16.10 -21.41 0.91
N GLU A 225 -16.29 -22.40 1.78
CA GLU A 225 -17.61 -22.81 2.27
C GLU A 225 -18.29 -21.70 3.08
N GLU A 226 -17.57 -21.00 3.97
CA GLU A 226 -18.09 -19.83 4.71
C GLU A 226 -18.59 -18.72 3.77
N ARG A 227 -17.95 -18.58 2.61
CA ARG A 227 -18.32 -17.60 1.57
C ARG A 227 -19.38 -18.13 0.61
N GLY A 228 -19.87 -19.35 0.80
CA GLY A 228 -20.93 -19.96 -0.01
C GLY A 228 -20.43 -20.57 -1.31
N PHE A 229 -19.14 -20.87 -1.44
CA PHE A 229 -18.55 -21.49 -2.63
C PHE A 229 -18.07 -22.91 -2.34
N GLU A 230 -18.49 -23.85 -3.17
CA GLU A 230 -18.13 -25.27 -3.03
C GLU A 230 -16.69 -25.56 -3.48
N SER A 231 -16.12 -24.71 -4.34
CA SER A 231 -14.77 -24.85 -4.86
C SER A 231 -14.17 -23.50 -5.28
N ALA A 232 -12.86 -23.51 -5.53
CA ALA A 232 -12.15 -22.39 -6.14
C ALA A 232 -12.77 -21.98 -7.49
N GLU A 233 -13.12 -22.97 -8.31
CA GLU A 233 -13.72 -22.78 -9.63
C GLU A 233 -15.12 -22.18 -9.50
N ALA A 234 -15.90 -22.60 -8.51
CA ALA A 234 -17.21 -22.01 -8.21
C ALA A 234 -17.08 -20.53 -7.80
N LEU A 235 -16.05 -20.17 -7.02
CA LEU A 235 -15.75 -18.78 -6.69
C LEU A 235 -15.37 -17.97 -7.93
N GLU A 236 -14.49 -18.49 -8.79
CA GLU A 236 -14.10 -17.81 -10.03
C GLU A 236 -15.29 -17.57 -10.97
N LEU A 237 -16.15 -18.58 -11.13
CA LEU A 237 -17.39 -18.45 -11.89
C LEU A 237 -18.34 -17.41 -11.27
N GLY A 238 -18.46 -17.38 -9.94
CA GLY A 238 -19.24 -16.39 -9.21
C GLY A 238 -18.71 -14.96 -9.40
N ILE A 239 -17.38 -14.77 -9.37
CA ILE A 239 -16.74 -13.48 -9.64
C ILE A 239 -17.02 -13.04 -11.08
N ALA A 240 -16.88 -13.93 -12.05
CA ALA A 240 -17.15 -13.63 -13.45
C ALA A 240 -18.62 -13.23 -13.69
N ALA A 241 -19.57 -13.95 -13.07
CA ALA A 241 -20.99 -13.62 -13.15
C ALA A 241 -21.30 -12.26 -12.51
N ALA A 242 -20.75 -11.98 -11.33
CA ALA A 242 -20.92 -10.69 -10.66
C ALA A 242 -20.30 -9.53 -11.48
N ALA A 243 -19.15 -9.75 -12.11
CA ALA A 243 -18.52 -8.76 -12.98
C ALA A 243 -19.39 -8.44 -14.20
N ALA A 244 -20.00 -9.46 -14.81
CA ALA A 244 -20.94 -9.27 -15.92
C ALA A 244 -22.19 -8.48 -15.50
N GLU A 245 -22.75 -8.77 -14.31
CA GLU A 245 -23.91 -8.02 -13.78
C GLU A 245 -23.56 -6.56 -13.49
N VAL A 246 -22.36 -6.28 -12.98
CA VAL A 246 -21.86 -4.92 -12.78
C VAL A 246 -21.72 -4.18 -14.11
N GLU A 247 -21.17 -4.82 -15.13
CA GLU A 247 -21.02 -4.22 -16.46
C GLU A 247 -22.39 -3.90 -17.09
N GLU A 248 -23.36 -4.81 -16.97
CA GLU A 248 -24.74 -4.58 -17.41
C GLU A 248 -25.36 -3.37 -16.70
N LYS A 249 -25.28 -3.33 -15.35
CA LYS A 249 -25.84 -2.21 -14.57
C LYS A 249 -25.15 -0.88 -14.86
N GLN A 250 -23.84 -0.88 -15.09
CA GLN A 250 -23.12 0.32 -15.54
C GLN A 250 -23.57 0.78 -16.93
N GLY A 251 -23.88 -0.15 -17.84
CA GLY A 251 -24.47 0.17 -19.14
C GLY A 251 -25.82 0.88 -19.00
N VAL A 252 -26.70 0.34 -18.15
CA VAL A 252 -28.00 0.95 -17.84
C VAL A 252 -27.83 2.34 -17.21
N GLN A 253 -26.91 2.49 -16.26
CA GLN A 253 -26.60 3.78 -15.63
C GLN A 253 -26.15 4.83 -16.65
N ARG A 254 -25.19 4.50 -17.52
CA ARG A 254 -24.71 5.43 -18.56
C ARG A 254 -25.84 5.84 -19.50
N GLY A 255 -26.70 4.90 -19.88
CA GLY A 255 -27.88 5.19 -20.70
C GLY A 255 -28.84 6.18 -20.02
N ALA A 256 -29.10 6.00 -18.73
CA ALA A 256 -29.94 6.90 -17.94
C ALA A 256 -29.30 8.29 -17.75
N GLU A 257 -27.98 8.38 -17.52
CA GLU A 257 -27.24 9.63 -17.41
C GLU A 257 -27.31 10.44 -18.71
N MET A 258 -27.07 9.80 -19.86
CA MET A 258 -27.19 10.43 -21.17
C MET A 258 -28.61 10.96 -21.44
N ALA A 259 -29.63 10.18 -21.06
CA ALA A 259 -31.02 10.60 -21.18
C ALA A 259 -31.33 11.80 -20.28
N ASN A 260 -30.80 11.84 -19.06
CA ASN A 260 -30.97 12.96 -18.13
C ASN A 260 -30.31 14.24 -18.66
N GLU A 261 -29.09 14.13 -19.20
CA GLU A 261 -28.37 15.26 -19.77
C GLU A 261 -29.09 15.83 -21.00
N ALA A 262 -29.61 14.97 -21.88
CA ALA A 262 -30.44 15.38 -23.00
C ALA A 262 -31.72 16.11 -22.53
N ALA A 263 -32.39 15.60 -21.50
CA ALA A 263 -33.57 16.24 -20.93
C ALA A 263 -33.26 17.61 -20.30
N ARG A 264 -32.14 17.75 -19.58
CA ARG A 264 -31.68 19.04 -19.03
C ARG A 264 -31.39 20.05 -20.13
N LYS A 265 -30.73 19.63 -21.21
CA LYS A 265 -30.46 20.51 -22.34
C LYS A 265 -31.75 21.01 -22.98
N ALA A 266 -32.70 20.11 -23.23
CA ALA A 266 -34.02 20.46 -23.75
C ALA A 266 -34.79 21.43 -22.82
N LEU A 267 -34.72 21.22 -21.50
CA LEU A 267 -35.31 22.14 -20.52
C LEU A 267 -34.68 23.53 -20.60
N THR A 268 -33.35 23.61 -20.66
CA THR A 268 -32.63 24.88 -20.73
C THR A 268 -32.95 25.64 -22.01
N GLU A 269 -33.07 24.94 -23.14
CA GLU A 269 -33.53 25.49 -24.41
C GLU A 269 -34.98 26.01 -24.30
N GLY A 270 -35.87 25.24 -23.65
CA GLY A 270 -37.24 25.66 -23.36
C GLY A 270 -37.33 26.92 -22.50
N GLU A 271 -36.53 27.02 -21.43
CA GLU A 271 -36.47 28.21 -20.56
C GLU A 271 -35.96 29.46 -21.30
N GLN A 272 -35.01 29.30 -22.23
CA GLN A 272 -34.54 30.40 -23.07
C GLN A 272 -35.63 30.89 -24.02
N ILE A 273 -36.40 29.96 -24.61
CA ILE A 273 -37.54 30.28 -25.48
C ILE A 273 -38.61 31.03 -24.67
N GLU A 274 -38.93 30.59 -23.45
CA GLU A 274 -39.90 31.27 -22.58
C GLU A 274 -39.44 32.70 -22.21
N LYS A 275 -38.15 32.89 -21.92
CA LYS A 275 -37.58 34.23 -21.70
C LYS A 275 -37.69 35.10 -22.95
N ALA A 276 -37.48 34.53 -24.14
CA ALA A 276 -37.67 35.25 -25.38
C ALA A 276 -39.14 35.68 -25.57
N PHE A 277 -40.10 34.78 -25.32
CA PHE A 277 -41.53 35.10 -25.38
C PHE A 277 -41.93 36.20 -24.39
N SER A 278 -41.52 36.10 -23.12
CA SER A 278 -41.81 37.15 -22.12
C SER A 278 -41.18 38.48 -22.50
N SER A 279 -39.96 38.49 -23.03
CA SER A 279 -39.32 39.73 -23.52
C SER A 279 -40.06 40.33 -24.71
N ALA A 280 -40.58 39.50 -25.62
CA ALA A 280 -41.38 39.95 -26.76
C ALA A 280 -42.72 40.53 -26.30
N ASP A 281 -43.38 39.91 -25.33
CA ASP A 281 -44.63 40.42 -24.75
C ASP A 281 -44.40 41.75 -24.02
N THR A 282 -43.31 41.86 -23.25
CA THR A 282 -42.93 43.12 -22.58
C THR A 282 -42.63 44.23 -23.59
N ALA A 283 -41.94 43.89 -24.69
CA ALA A 283 -41.67 44.83 -25.77
C ALA A 283 -42.96 45.25 -26.49
N GLN A 284 -43.90 44.33 -26.71
CA GLN A 284 -45.20 44.64 -27.30
C GLN A 284 -46.02 45.55 -26.39
N GLN A 285 -46.08 45.28 -25.08
CA GLN A 285 -46.74 46.16 -24.11
C GLN A 285 -46.12 47.57 -24.11
N ALA A 286 -44.80 47.67 -24.22
CA ALA A 286 -44.12 48.96 -24.30
C ALA A 286 -44.45 49.72 -25.60
N VAL A 287 -44.61 49.01 -26.73
CA VAL A 287 -45.08 49.58 -28.00
C VAL A 287 -46.52 50.07 -27.85
N ASP A 288 -47.43 49.26 -27.32
CA ASP A 288 -48.84 49.61 -27.11
C ASP A 288 -48.97 50.84 -26.19
N ASP A 289 -48.16 50.95 -25.14
CA ASP A 289 -48.14 52.11 -24.24
C ASP A 289 -47.56 53.36 -24.91
N LEU A 290 -46.56 53.22 -25.78
CA LEU A 290 -46.05 54.32 -26.61
C LEU A 290 -47.10 54.79 -27.62
N GLU A 291 -47.88 53.88 -28.21
CA GLU A 291 -48.99 54.22 -29.11
C GLU A 291 -50.10 54.98 -28.37
N LYS A 292 -50.50 54.54 -27.16
CA LYS A 292 -51.44 55.29 -26.32
C LYS A 292 -50.94 56.69 -26.00
N ARG A 293 -49.66 56.81 -25.63
CA ARG A 293 -49.03 58.12 -25.39
C ARG A 293 -48.96 58.97 -26.65
N THR A 294 -48.88 58.37 -27.82
CA THR A 294 -48.95 59.09 -29.10
C THR A 294 -50.32 59.74 -29.27
N ILE A 295 -51.41 59.03 -28.91
CA ILE A 295 -52.76 59.60 -28.91
C ILE A 295 -52.86 60.75 -27.90
N GLU A 296 -52.32 60.60 -26.68
CA GLU A 296 -52.28 61.68 -25.70
C GLU A 296 -51.49 62.91 -26.20
N VAL A 297 -50.36 62.68 -26.88
CA VAL A 297 -49.53 63.73 -27.48
C VAL A 297 -50.26 64.40 -28.65
N GLU A 298 -51.01 63.66 -29.47
CA GLU A 298 -51.85 64.22 -30.53
C GLU A 298 -53.02 65.03 -29.98
N GLU A 299 -53.66 64.60 -28.89
CA GLU A 299 -54.69 65.36 -28.19
C GLU A 299 -54.12 66.62 -27.52
N LEU A 300 -52.95 66.52 -26.91
CA LEU A 300 -52.20 67.67 -26.40
C LEU A 300 -51.82 68.63 -27.52
N ALA A 301 -51.39 68.12 -28.68
CA ALA A 301 -51.11 68.95 -29.86
C ALA A 301 -52.36 69.68 -30.35
N LYS A 302 -53.51 69.00 -30.45
CA LYS A 302 -54.81 69.61 -30.77
C LYS A 302 -55.24 70.62 -29.72
N ARG A 303 -55.02 70.37 -28.43
CA ARG A 303 -55.27 71.33 -27.34
C ARG A 303 -54.35 72.54 -27.44
N ILE A 304 -53.07 72.36 -27.74
CA ILE A 304 -52.12 73.45 -27.96
C ILE A 304 -52.53 74.26 -29.19
N GLU A 305 -52.99 73.62 -30.27
CA GLU A 305 -53.52 74.29 -31.45
C GLU A 305 -54.81 75.06 -31.14
N ALA A 306 -55.75 74.47 -30.40
CA ALA A 306 -56.96 75.13 -29.94
C ALA A 306 -56.66 76.31 -29.01
N VAL A 307 -55.69 76.18 -28.10
CA VAL A 307 -55.21 77.27 -27.23
C VAL A 307 -54.49 78.33 -28.06
N ARG A 308 -53.71 77.97 -29.08
CA ARG A 308 -53.06 78.92 -30.00
C ARG A 308 -54.11 79.69 -30.81
N ASN A 309 -55.16 79.02 -31.28
CA ASN A 309 -56.28 79.64 -31.97
C ASN A 309 -57.13 80.50 -31.02
N ALA A 310 -57.32 80.08 -29.77
CA ALA A 310 -57.99 80.86 -28.73
C ALA A 310 -57.16 82.07 -28.29
N LEU A 311 -55.83 81.96 -28.28
CA LEU A 311 -54.93 83.11 -28.07
C LEU A 311 -55.03 84.08 -29.24
N GLN A 312 -55.07 83.62 -30.49
CA GLN A 312 -55.37 84.49 -31.63
C GLN A 312 -56.77 85.12 -31.55
N ALA A 313 -57.78 84.39 -31.07
CA ALA A 313 -59.11 84.92 -30.85
C ALA A 313 -59.15 85.92 -29.68
N ARG A 314 -58.35 85.74 -28.64
CA ARG A 314 -58.14 86.69 -27.56
C ARG A 314 -57.37 87.93 -28.04
N ASP A 315 -56.40 87.78 -28.93
CA ASP A 315 -55.71 88.91 -29.57
C ASP A 315 -56.70 89.72 -30.43
N LEU A 316 -57.67 89.05 -31.06
CA LEU A 316 -58.78 89.69 -31.78
C LEU A 316 -59.85 90.29 -30.84
N GLU A 317 -60.13 89.66 -29.69
CA GLU A 317 -61.06 90.16 -28.67
C GLU A 317 -60.45 91.34 -27.90
N THR A 318 -59.14 91.34 -27.65
CA THR A 318 -58.43 92.51 -27.11
C THR A 318 -58.39 93.63 -28.14
N ALA A 319 -58.15 93.34 -29.43
CA ALA A 319 -58.30 94.34 -30.49
C ALA A 319 -59.74 94.86 -30.64
N TRP A 320 -60.75 94.03 -30.38
CA TRP A 320 -62.17 94.42 -30.39
C TRP A 320 -62.56 95.23 -29.15
N CYS A 321 -62.12 94.84 -27.95
CA CYS A 321 -62.30 95.60 -26.71
C CYS A 321 -61.56 96.95 -26.77
N ASP A 322 -60.36 97.00 -27.37
CA ASP A 322 -59.64 98.25 -27.64
C ASP A 322 -60.44 99.11 -28.63
N ALA A 323 -61.02 98.51 -29.69
CA ALA A 323 -61.88 99.21 -30.65
C ALA A 323 -63.23 99.65 -30.05
N GLU A 324 -63.80 98.90 -29.11
CA GLU A 324 -65.04 99.25 -28.40
C GLU A 324 -64.78 100.31 -27.33
N GLN A 325 -63.62 100.27 -26.66
CA GLN A 325 -63.17 101.33 -25.76
C GLN A 325 -62.82 102.62 -26.52
N ASP A 326 -62.27 102.52 -27.73
CA ASP A 326 -62.05 103.66 -28.62
C ASP A 326 -63.37 104.18 -29.24
N SER A 327 -64.34 103.29 -29.50
CA SER A 327 -65.71 103.65 -29.88
C SER A 327 -66.46 104.36 -28.74
N LEU A 328 -66.33 103.90 -27.50
CA LEU A 328 -66.90 104.54 -26.30
C LEU A 328 -66.24 105.90 -26.03
N LYS A 329 -64.92 106.05 -26.21
CA LYS A 329 -64.23 107.35 -26.18
C LYS A 329 -64.64 108.27 -27.33
N ALA A 330 -64.94 107.73 -28.51
CA ALA A 330 -65.47 108.47 -29.65
C ALA A 330 -66.93 108.90 -29.44
N VAL A 331 -67.75 108.07 -28.78
CA VAL A 331 -69.12 108.39 -28.36
C VAL A 331 -69.13 109.42 -27.22
N GLU A 332 -68.19 109.36 -26.27
CA GLU A 332 -67.97 110.41 -25.26
C GLU A 332 -67.45 111.72 -25.88
N ALA A 333 -66.63 111.67 -26.94
CA ALA A 333 -66.19 112.84 -27.68
C ALA A 333 -67.30 113.46 -28.56
N VAL A 334 -68.21 112.64 -29.09
CA VAL A 334 -69.40 113.07 -29.86
C VAL A 334 -70.48 113.65 -28.94
N THR A 335 -70.74 113.03 -27.78
CA THR A 335 -71.72 113.53 -26.79
C THR A 335 -71.27 114.82 -26.09
N LYS A 336 -69.96 115.07 -25.97
CA LYS A 336 -69.40 116.35 -25.50
C LYS A 336 -69.48 117.46 -26.56
N ALA A 337 -69.35 117.11 -27.84
CA ALA A 337 -69.56 118.02 -28.98
C ALA A 337 -71.05 118.31 -29.25
N GLU A 338 -71.96 117.37 -28.97
CA GLU A 338 -73.42 117.55 -29.02
C GLU A 338 -73.96 118.41 -27.85
N ALA A 339 -73.32 118.34 -26.68
CA ALA A 339 -73.65 119.21 -25.54
C ALA A 339 -73.21 120.67 -25.76
N GLU A 340 -72.08 120.92 -26.45
CA GLU A 340 -71.61 122.26 -26.81
C GLU A 340 -72.39 122.86 -28.01
N LEU A 341 -72.99 122.01 -28.86
CA LEU A 341 -73.92 122.42 -29.93
C LEU A 341 -75.33 122.77 -29.39
N ASN A 342 -75.85 122.04 -28.39
CA ASN A 342 -77.16 122.30 -27.76
C ASN A 342 -77.22 123.59 -26.93
N ILE A 343 -76.08 124.08 -26.42
CA ILE A 343 -75.97 125.37 -25.73
C ILE A 343 -76.02 126.54 -26.76
N ALA A 344 -75.64 126.30 -28.01
CA ALA A 344 -75.70 127.28 -29.10
C ALA A 344 -77.07 127.34 -29.81
N THR A 345 -77.88 126.26 -29.77
CA THR A 345 -79.27 126.24 -30.27
C THR A 345 -80.27 126.85 -29.28
N GLY A 346 -80.04 126.74 -27.97
CA GLY A 346 -80.88 127.36 -26.92
C GLY A 346 -80.87 128.90 -26.92
N ALA A 347 -79.86 129.53 -27.52
CA ALA A 347 -79.78 130.99 -27.68
C ALA A 347 -80.57 131.53 -28.90
N LYS A 348 -81.12 130.66 -29.75
CA LYS A 348 -81.86 131.03 -30.97
C LYS A 348 -83.38 130.82 -30.86
N GLU A 349 -83.86 129.81 -30.12
CA GLU A 349 -85.30 129.53 -29.99
C GLU A 349 -86.02 130.38 -28.91
N LEU A 350 -85.28 130.96 -27.97
CA LEU A 350 -85.80 131.98 -27.03
C LEU A 350 -86.21 133.28 -27.75
N ALA A 351 -85.85 133.44 -29.03
CA ALA A 351 -86.15 134.61 -29.86
C ALA A 351 -87.33 134.43 -30.83
N GLU A 352 -87.91 133.22 -30.97
CA GLU A 352 -88.99 132.95 -31.93
C GLU A 352 -90.36 132.61 -31.34
N LYS A 353 -90.61 133.12 -30.12
CA LYS A 353 -91.93 133.67 -29.76
C LYS A 353 -93.05 132.62 -29.65
N LYS A 354 -93.78 132.64 -28.54
CA LYS A 354 -94.89 133.60 -28.40
C LYS A 354 -95.79 133.69 -29.67
N LEU A 355 -96.16 132.56 -30.25
CA LEU A 355 -97.16 132.51 -31.32
C LEU A 355 -98.06 131.24 -31.27
N ALA A 356 -98.80 131.10 -30.18
CA ALA A 356 -100.06 130.33 -30.06
C ALA A 356 -99.90 128.82 -29.76
N GLU A 357 -100.24 128.31 -28.57
CA GLU A 357 -101.58 128.26 -27.95
C GLU A 357 -102.66 127.74 -28.92
N ALA A 358 -102.85 126.41 -28.99
CA ALA A 358 -104.18 125.79 -29.12
C ALA A 358 -104.11 124.24 -29.18
N GLN A 359 -104.65 123.60 -28.13
CA GLN A 359 -105.66 122.50 -28.17
C GLN A 359 -105.29 121.17 -28.88
N SER A 360 -105.08 120.02 -28.22
CA SER A 360 -106.00 119.10 -27.48
C SER A 360 -106.90 118.19 -28.34
N GLY A 361 -106.89 116.87 -28.03
CA GLY A 361 -107.98 115.90 -28.32
C GLY A 361 -107.50 114.68 -29.13
N GLU A 362 -107.34 113.46 -28.59
CA GLU A 362 -108.32 112.44 -28.12
C GLU A 362 -108.82 111.48 -29.23
N ASP A 363 -108.67 110.18 -28.94
CA ASP A 363 -109.69 109.12 -29.04
C ASP A 363 -109.69 108.01 -30.13
N ARG A 364 -110.00 106.81 -29.59
CA ARG A 364 -110.48 105.54 -30.19
C ARG A 364 -109.53 104.65 -30.99
N ARG A 365 -109.13 103.48 -30.46
CA ARG A 365 -109.94 102.25 -30.23
C ARG A 365 -110.74 101.83 -31.46
N GLN A 366 -110.30 100.75 -32.13
CA GLN A 366 -111.11 99.53 -32.33
C GLN A 366 -110.38 98.54 -33.24
N GLN A 367 -109.70 97.57 -32.63
CA GLN A 367 -109.92 96.16 -32.93
C GLN A 367 -109.46 95.34 -31.72
N VAL A 368 -110.38 95.24 -30.77
CA VAL A 368 -110.40 94.18 -29.76
C VAL A 368 -111.18 93.01 -30.39
N GLN A 369 -110.91 91.82 -29.88
CA GLN A 369 -111.79 90.65 -29.86
C GLN A 369 -111.50 89.58 -30.91
N ALA A 370 -110.52 88.74 -30.60
CA ALA A 370 -110.80 87.32 -30.53
C ALA A 370 -110.14 86.80 -29.26
N ASP A 371 -111.00 86.57 -28.28
CA ASP A 371 -110.73 86.03 -26.97
C ASP A 371 -109.86 84.77 -27.00
N LEU A 372 -109.08 84.53 -25.96
CA LEU A 372 -109.61 83.79 -24.82
C LEU A 372 -108.52 83.68 -23.75
N THR A 373 -108.78 84.31 -22.63
CA THR A 373 -108.33 83.86 -21.31
C THR A 373 -108.41 82.34 -21.20
N ARG A 374 -107.38 81.78 -20.54
CA ARG A 374 -107.42 80.69 -19.56
C ARG A 374 -106.54 79.53 -19.99
N LEU A 375 -105.59 79.21 -19.09
CA LEU A 375 -104.46 78.26 -19.21
C LEU A 375 -103.25 79.04 -19.76
N GLU A 376 -102.16 79.26 -19.02
CA GLU A 376 -101.46 78.26 -18.23
C GLU A 376 -100.81 78.89 -16.98
N ALA A 377 -101.52 78.73 -15.86
CA ALA A 377 -100.92 78.56 -14.55
C ALA A 377 -100.19 77.18 -14.44
N ILE A 378 -99.56 76.72 -15.53
CA ILE A 378 -98.87 75.44 -15.68
C ILE A 378 -97.46 75.68 -16.23
N GLU A 379 -96.76 76.72 -15.75
CA GLU A 379 -95.33 76.86 -16.03
C GLU A 379 -94.48 76.63 -14.77
N LYS A 380 -95.10 76.65 -13.58
CA LYS A 380 -94.39 76.50 -12.30
C LYS A 380 -94.28 75.05 -11.80
N GLN A 381 -94.84 74.06 -12.51
CA GLN A 381 -94.76 72.63 -12.17
C GLN A 381 -93.98 71.77 -13.17
N VAL A 382 -93.36 72.35 -14.20
CA VAL A 382 -92.54 71.61 -15.20
C VAL A 382 -91.04 71.59 -14.84
N GLY A 383 -90.56 72.52 -14.02
CA GLY A 383 -89.14 72.57 -13.64
C GLY A 383 -88.66 71.47 -12.67
N GLN A 384 -89.53 70.92 -11.83
CA GLN A 384 -89.13 69.93 -10.82
C GLN A 384 -89.11 68.47 -11.34
N ALA A 385 -89.59 68.21 -12.56
CA ALA A 385 -89.59 66.88 -13.16
C ALA A 385 -88.35 66.59 -14.06
N ALA A 386 -87.60 67.64 -14.47
CA ALA A 386 -86.40 67.50 -15.30
C ALA A 386 -85.15 67.15 -14.45
N ASP A 387 -85.00 67.78 -13.29
CA ASP A 387 -83.86 67.56 -12.39
C ASP A 387 -83.89 66.17 -11.72
N LEU A 388 -85.09 65.66 -11.41
CA LEU A 388 -85.27 64.31 -10.88
C LEU A 388 -85.06 63.19 -11.93
N ARG A 389 -85.15 63.52 -13.22
CA ARG A 389 -84.92 62.56 -14.32
C ARG A 389 -83.44 62.47 -14.71
N SER A 390 -82.71 63.59 -14.70
CA SER A 390 -81.25 63.60 -14.86
C SER A 390 -80.55 62.85 -13.73
N ALA A 391 -80.98 63.07 -12.48
CA ALA A 391 -80.41 62.37 -11.32
C ALA A 391 -80.71 60.86 -11.31
N PHE A 392 -81.84 60.43 -11.90
CA PHE A 392 -82.18 59.02 -12.06
C PHE A 392 -81.35 58.36 -13.18
N ASP A 393 -81.14 59.04 -14.31
CA ASP A 393 -80.36 58.53 -15.44
C ASP A 393 -78.85 58.42 -15.11
N ASP A 394 -78.32 59.34 -14.29
CA ASP A 394 -76.94 59.26 -13.79
C ASP A 394 -76.77 58.12 -12.76
N ALA A 395 -77.73 57.93 -11.84
CA ALA A 395 -77.72 56.83 -10.88
C ALA A 395 -77.82 55.44 -11.54
N VAL A 396 -78.55 55.33 -12.67
CA VAL A 396 -78.64 54.08 -13.46
C VAL A 396 -77.34 53.78 -14.21
N LYS A 397 -76.61 54.81 -14.68
CA LYS A 397 -75.27 54.64 -15.27
C LYS A 397 -74.22 54.22 -14.23
N ASP A 398 -74.27 54.82 -13.05
CA ASP A 398 -73.35 54.49 -11.97
C ASP A 398 -73.58 53.06 -11.46
N GLU A 399 -74.84 52.60 -11.35
CA GLU A 399 -75.17 51.21 -10.99
C GLU A 399 -74.69 50.20 -12.05
N ALA A 400 -74.80 50.53 -13.34
CA ALA A 400 -74.31 49.69 -14.42
C ALA A 400 -72.77 49.59 -14.46
N SER A 401 -72.07 50.70 -14.19
CA SER A 401 -70.60 50.72 -14.12
C SER A 401 -70.08 49.96 -12.90
N ALA A 402 -70.74 50.09 -11.75
CA ALA A 402 -70.40 49.39 -10.52
C ALA A 402 -70.65 47.87 -10.63
N LYS A 403 -71.72 47.45 -11.31
CA LYS A 403 -71.99 46.02 -11.57
C LYS A 403 -70.95 45.40 -12.52
N LYS A 404 -70.50 46.13 -13.55
CA LYS A 404 -69.45 45.68 -14.46
C LYS A 404 -68.09 45.56 -13.75
N ALA A 405 -67.72 46.57 -12.96
CA ALA A 405 -66.50 46.55 -12.15
C ALA A 405 -66.50 45.42 -11.10
N LEU A 406 -67.67 45.09 -10.53
CA LEU A 406 -67.82 43.97 -9.60
C LEU A 406 -67.64 42.61 -10.29
N THR A 407 -68.11 42.45 -11.54
CA THR A 407 -67.93 41.19 -12.29
C THR A 407 -66.47 41.00 -12.72
N GLU A 408 -65.81 42.07 -13.20
CA GLU A 408 -64.38 42.04 -13.56
C GLU A 408 -63.48 41.78 -12.33
N ALA A 409 -63.85 42.31 -11.16
CA ALA A 409 -63.14 42.04 -9.91
C ALA A 409 -63.32 40.59 -9.40
N ILE A 410 -64.48 39.97 -9.64
CA ILE A 410 -64.72 38.56 -9.29
C ILE A 410 -63.91 37.64 -10.22
N ASP A 411 -63.91 37.89 -11.53
CA ASP A 411 -63.13 37.11 -12.50
C ASP A 411 -61.62 37.25 -12.26
N ALA A 412 -61.14 38.47 -11.95
CA ALA A 412 -59.75 38.71 -11.59
C ALA A 412 -59.35 37.96 -10.30
N ARG A 413 -60.24 37.91 -9.30
CA ARG A 413 -60.00 37.17 -8.05
C ARG A 413 -59.94 35.66 -8.29
N GLU A 414 -60.77 35.13 -9.17
CA GLU A 414 -60.81 33.70 -9.49
C GLU A 414 -59.58 33.26 -10.31
N LYS A 415 -59.11 34.13 -11.21
CA LYS A 415 -57.86 33.94 -11.97
C LYS A 415 -56.60 34.03 -11.09
N LEU A 416 -56.57 34.97 -10.15
CA LEU A 416 -55.47 35.07 -9.17
C LEU A 416 -55.46 33.87 -8.20
N LYS A 417 -56.63 33.33 -7.86
CA LYS A 417 -56.74 32.12 -7.02
C LYS A 417 -56.22 30.88 -7.74
N SER A 418 -56.53 30.69 -9.02
CA SER A 418 -56.00 29.57 -9.80
C SER A 418 -54.49 29.69 -10.05
N GLN A 419 -53.98 30.91 -10.25
CA GLN A 419 -52.54 31.15 -10.34
C GLN A 419 -51.82 30.88 -9.02
N ARG A 420 -52.37 31.28 -7.87
CA ARG A 420 -51.80 30.97 -6.56
C ARG A 420 -51.74 29.45 -6.33
N ASP A 421 -52.81 28.73 -6.60
CA ASP A 421 -52.87 27.28 -6.40
C ASP A 421 -51.92 26.52 -7.36
N ALA A 422 -51.71 27.02 -8.58
CA ALA A 422 -50.70 26.48 -9.52
C ALA A 422 -49.27 26.77 -9.06
N THR A 423 -49.03 27.95 -8.47
CA THR A 423 -47.71 28.36 -7.96
C THR A 423 -47.34 27.56 -6.70
N ASP A 424 -48.31 27.31 -5.81
CA ASP A 424 -48.11 26.46 -4.63
C ASP A 424 -47.77 25.01 -5.03
N LEU A 425 -48.42 24.46 -6.07
CA LEU A 425 -48.10 23.12 -6.58
C LEU A 425 -46.70 23.05 -7.19
N ALA A 426 -46.29 24.08 -7.93
CA ALA A 426 -44.94 24.19 -8.49
C ALA A 426 -43.87 24.35 -7.40
N LEU A 427 -44.17 25.10 -6.33
CA LEU A 427 -43.28 25.26 -5.19
C LEU A 427 -43.08 23.95 -4.41
N ASP A 428 -44.14 23.15 -4.25
CA ASP A 428 -44.05 21.84 -3.61
C ASP A 428 -43.27 20.82 -4.46
N GLN A 429 -43.38 20.88 -5.80
CA GLN A 429 -42.54 20.09 -6.70
C GLN A 429 -41.07 20.52 -6.62
N ALA A 430 -40.78 21.83 -6.66
CA ALA A 430 -39.41 22.34 -6.55
C ALA A 430 -38.75 21.94 -5.22
N ARG A 431 -39.50 21.95 -4.11
CA ARG A 431 -39.01 21.48 -2.80
C ARG A 431 -38.68 19.99 -2.80
N LYS A 432 -39.48 19.14 -3.45
CA LYS A 432 -39.17 17.71 -3.61
C LYS A 432 -37.90 17.49 -4.42
N THR A 433 -37.75 18.20 -5.54
CA THR A 433 -36.55 18.10 -6.40
C THR A 433 -35.29 18.59 -5.68
N GLU A 434 -35.39 19.63 -4.84
CA GLU A 434 -34.27 20.11 -4.03
C GLU A 434 -33.85 19.09 -2.96
N THR A 435 -34.81 18.34 -2.42
CA THR A 435 -34.55 17.26 -1.46
C THR A 435 -33.84 16.07 -2.12
N GLU A 436 -34.29 15.68 -3.32
CA GLU A 436 -33.64 14.65 -4.15
C GLU A 436 -32.24 15.08 -4.60
N ARG A 437 -32.05 16.36 -4.96
CA ARG A 437 -30.72 16.92 -5.26
C ARG A 437 -29.79 16.81 -4.06
N GLY A 438 -30.29 17.07 -2.85
CA GLY A 438 -29.54 16.89 -1.60
C GLY A 438 -29.08 15.44 -1.40
N GLN A 439 -29.97 14.47 -1.62
CA GLN A 439 -29.65 13.04 -1.52
C GLN A 439 -28.59 12.61 -2.55
N LEU A 440 -28.78 12.96 -3.82
CA LEU A 440 -27.84 12.65 -4.90
C LEU A 440 -26.46 13.31 -4.67
N THR A 441 -26.43 14.50 -4.09
CA THR A 441 -25.16 15.17 -3.75
C THR A 441 -24.43 14.42 -2.62
N GLY A 442 -25.18 13.87 -1.66
CA GLY A 442 -24.65 13.01 -0.61
C GLY A 442 -24.09 11.69 -1.16
N GLU A 443 -24.83 11.02 -2.03
CA GLU A 443 -24.40 9.79 -2.70
C GLU A 443 -23.16 10.02 -3.58
N LEU A 444 -23.10 11.14 -4.32
CA LEU A 444 -21.93 11.52 -5.10
C LEU A 444 -20.69 11.77 -4.21
N ALA A 445 -20.88 12.32 -3.01
CA ALA A 445 -19.79 12.53 -2.06
C ALA A 445 -19.27 11.19 -1.51
N GLU A 446 -20.14 10.22 -1.22
CA GLU A 446 -19.74 8.86 -0.84
C GLU A 446 -19.03 8.14 -1.99
N PHE A 447 -19.58 8.20 -3.20
CA PHE A 447 -18.98 7.57 -4.37
C PHE A 447 -17.58 8.13 -4.67
N ASN A 448 -17.39 9.45 -4.52
CA ASN A 448 -16.07 10.06 -4.67
C ASN A 448 -15.09 9.61 -3.58
N ARG A 449 -15.54 9.40 -2.33
CA ARG A 449 -14.68 8.83 -1.28
C ARG A 449 -14.25 7.42 -1.61
N GLU A 450 -15.16 6.57 -2.08
CA GLU A 450 -14.84 5.20 -2.50
C GLU A 450 -13.92 5.19 -3.73
N ARG A 451 -14.12 6.10 -4.69
CA ARG A 451 -13.22 6.24 -5.84
C ARG A 451 -11.79 6.61 -5.44
N VAL A 452 -11.63 7.49 -4.45
CA VAL A 452 -10.30 7.86 -3.91
C VAL A 452 -9.65 6.65 -3.21
N LYS A 453 -10.41 5.87 -2.44
CA LYS A 453 -9.92 4.63 -1.82
C LYS A 453 -9.49 3.59 -2.87
N ALA A 454 -10.30 3.40 -3.92
CA ALA A 454 -9.98 2.48 -5.02
C ALA A 454 -8.71 2.90 -5.77
N ALA A 455 -8.54 4.20 -6.05
CA ALA A 455 -7.32 4.72 -6.66
C ALA A 455 -6.08 4.55 -5.76
N ALA A 456 -6.23 4.72 -4.44
CA ALA A 456 -5.15 4.47 -3.49
C ALA A 456 -4.79 2.97 -3.42
N TYR A 457 -5.79 2.08 -3.48
CA TYR A 457 -5.59 0.64 -3.52
C TYR A 457 -4.85 0.18 -4.78
N ALA A 458 -5.23 0.71 -5.95
CA ALA A 458 -4.54 0.41 -7.22
C ALA A 458 -3.04 0.82 -7.18
N ARG A 459 -2.73 2.01 -6.65
CA ARG A 459 -1.34 2.44 -6.46
C ARG A 459 -0.57 1.57 -5.48
N ALA A 460 -1.23 1.11 -4.41
CA ALA A 460 -0.61 0.20 -3.46
C ALA A 460 -0.31 -1.17 -4.08
N GLN A 461 -1.18 -1.68 -4.96
CA GLN A 461 -0.90 -2.91 -5.71
C GLN A 461 0.28 -2.76 -6.67
N GLU A 462 0.37 -1.66 -7.42
CA GLU A 462 1.55 -1.37 -8.27
C GLU A 462 2.83 -1.30 -7.44
N ALA A 463 2.82 -0.61 -6.30
CA ALA A 463 3.98 -0.52 -5.42
C ALA A 463 4.42 -1.88 -4.86
N VAL A 464 3.46 -2.78 -4.55
CA VAL A 464 3.75 -4.15 -4.12
C VAL A 464 4.36 -4.97 -5.26
N ALA A 465 3.81 -4.88 -6.48
CA ALA A 465 4.35 -5.57 -7.65
C ALA A 465 5.78 -5.09 -7.99
N ASP A 466 6.05 -3.79 -7.89
CA ASP A 466 7.40 -3.22 -8.05
C ASP A 466 8.36 -3.72 -6.97
N ALA A 467 7.93 -3.74 -5.71
CA ALA A 467 8.73 -4.26 -4.61
C ALA A 467 9.06 -5.75 -4.80
N GLN A 468 8.11 -6.56 -5.25
CA GLN A 468 8.31 -7.98 -5.55
C GLN A 468 9.33 -8.18 -6.69
N ARG A 469 9.19 -7.44 -7.79
CA ARG A 469 10.16 -7.47 -8.89
C ARG A 469 11.56 -7.08 -8.43
N ASN A 470 11.69 -6.08 -7.56
CA ASN A 470 12.98 -5.67 -7.00
C ASN A 470 13.59 -6.75 -6.10
N VAL A 471 12.78 -7.45 -5.29
CA VAL A 471 13.24 -8.56 -4.45
C VAL A 471 13.68 -9.77 -5.30
N GLU A 472 12.94 -10.10 -6.35
CA GLU A 472 13.31 -11.17 -7.29
C GLU A 472 14.63 -10.83 -8.01
N ALA A 473 14.78 -9.60 -8.51
CA ALA A 473 16.02 -9.15 -9.12
C ALA A 473 17.21 -9.18 -8.14
N ALA A 474 17.01 -8.69 -6.92
CA ALA A 474 18.04 -8.69 -5.89
C ALA A 474 18.43 -10.11 -5.44
N SER A 475 17.47 -11.04 -5.36
CA SER A 475 17.74 -12.43 -4.98
C SER A 475 18.46 -13.19 -6.10
N SER A 476 18.10 -12.96 -7.37
CA SER A 476 18.83 -13.49 -8.53
C SER A 476 20.28 -12.96 -8.61
N GLU A 477 20.48 -11.66 -8.38
CA GLU A 477 21.81 -11.06 -8.32
C GLU A 477 22.64 -11.63 -7.16
N LEU A 478 22.03 -11.81 -5.98
CA LEU A 478 22.70 -12.41 -4.83
C LEU A 478 23.13 -13.86 -5.11
N ALA A 479 22.27 -14.66 -5.73
CA ALA A 479 22.60 -16.03 -6.13
C ALA A 479 23.79 -16.04 -7.10
N THR A 480 23.74 -15.20 -8.14
CA THR A 480 24.81 -15.09 -9.14
C THR A 480 26.14 -14.67 -8.50
N ARG A 481 26.12 -13.71 -7.56
CA ARG A 481 27.33 -13.28 -6.84
C ARG A 481 27.86 -14.35 -5.88
N THR A 482 26.96 -15.13 -5.28
CA THR A 482 27.34 -16.22 -4.38
C THR A 482 28.03 -17.33 -5.16
N ASP A 483 27.49 -17.71 -6.32
CA ASP A 483 28.10 -18.71 -7.21
C ASP A 483 29.45 -18.23 -7.73
N ALA A 484 29.55 -16.95 -8.12
CA ALA A 484 30.81 -16.35 -8.55
C ALA A 484 31.86 -16.32 -7.43
N ALA A 485 31.45 -16.02 -6.19
CA ALA A 485 32.35 -16.04 -5.04
C ALA A 485 32.85 -17.47 -4.74
N GLN A 486 31.97 -18.47 -4.77
CA GLN A 486 32.34 -19.88 -4.58
C GLN A 486 33.29 -20.37 -5.68
N ALA A 487 33.04 -19.99 -6.94
CA ALA A 487 33.93 -20.31 -8.05
C ALA A 487 35.30 -19.64 -7.87
N ALA A 488 35.34 -18.37 -7.48
CA ALA A 488 36.60 -17.65 -7.22
C ALA A 488 37.40 -18.30 -6.09
N ASP A 489 36.73 -18.71 -5.00
CA ASP A 489 37.35 -19.38 -3.85
C ASP A 489 37.93 -20.74 -4.25
N ALA A 490 37.19 -21.53 -5.03
CA ALA A 490 37.69 -22.80 -5.58
C ALA A 490 38.91 -22.58 -6.49
N THR A 491 38.92 -21.50 -7.28
CA THR A 491 40.03 -21.15 -8.17
C THR A 491 41.27 -20.73 -7.37
N LEU A 492 41.08 -19.97 -6.28
CA LEU A 492 42.14 -19.58 -5.35
C LEU A 492 42.78 -20.82 -4.72
N VAL A 493 41.97 -21.74 -4.19
CA VAL A 493 42.44 -22.98 -3.57
C VAL A 493 43.26 -23.83 -4.56
N ASP A 494 42.82 -23.94 -5.82
CA ASP A 494 43.60 -24.65 -6.84
C ASP A 494 44.91 -23.91 -7.19
N ALA A 495 44.88 -22.58 -7.30
CA ALA A 495 46.06 -21.76 -7.56
C ALA A 495 47.10 -21.87 -6.43
N GLU A 496 46.68 -21.85 -5.16
CA GLU A 496 47.55 -22.05 -4.00
C GLU A 496 48.17 -23.46 -3.98
N ALA A 497 47.38 -24.47 -4.33
CA ALA A 497 47.86 -25.83 -4.46
C ALA A 497 48.89 -25.97 -5.59
N ARG A 498 48.66 -25.33 -6.75
CA ARG A 498 49.62 -25.28 -7.88
C ARG A 498 50.89 -24.53 -7.51
N LEU A 499 50.77 -23.40 -6.82
CA LEU A 499 51.92 -22.63 -6.36
C LEU A 499 52.78 -23.45 -5.41
N SER A 500 52.16 -24.11 -4.43
CA SER A 500 52.87 -25.00 -3.49
C SER A 500 53.60 -26.14 -4.22
N ARG A 501 52.94 -26.78 -5.21
CA ARG A 501 53.57 -27.82 -6.05
C ARG A 501 54.75 -27.27 -6.87
N THR A 502 54.59 -26.09 -7.47
CA THR A 502 55.63 -25.46 -8.30
C THR A 502 56.82 -25.02 -7.45
N GLN A 503 56.57 -24.44 -6.27
CA GLN A 503 57.61 -24.09 -5.32
C GLN A 503 58.40 -25.33 -4.89
N ALA A 504 57.72 -26.45 -4.64
CA ALA A 504 58.39 -27.72 -4.33
C ALA A 504 59.30 -28.21 -5.48
N ILE A 505 58.86 -28.07 -6.73
CA ILE A 505 59.66 -28.44 -7.92
C ILE A 505 60.88 -27.53 -8.08
N ILE A 506 60.72 -26.20 -7.99
CA ILE A 506 61.84 -25.24 -8.09
C ILE A 506 62.85 -25.45 -6.96
N LEU A 507 62.38 -25.75 -5.75
CA LEU A 507 63.24 -26.10 -4.64
C LEU A 507 64.01 -27.40 -4.90
N ALA A 508 63.36 -28.39 -5.51
CA ALA A 508 64.00 -29.65 -5.90
C ALA A 508 65.08 -29.45 -6.98
N GLU A 509 64.87 -28.58 -7.97
CA GLU A 509 65.88 -28.27 -9.00
C GLU A 509 67.13 -27.57 -8.46
N LYS A 510 67.00 -26.84 -7.34
CA LYS A 510 68.14 -26.16 -6.68
C LYS A 510 68.89 -27.06 -5.70
N LEU A 511 68.46 -28.31 -5.52
CA LEU A 511 69.17 -29.28 -4.71
C LEU A 511 70.42 -29.73 -5.45
N THR A 512 71.56 -29.55 -4.80
CA THR A 512 72.86 -30.05 -5.28
C THR A 512 73.19 -31.33 -4.52
N GLU A 513 73.75 -32.28 -5.24
CA GLU A 513 74.08 -33.60 -4.69
C GLU A 513 75.09 -33.46 -3.54
N GLY A 514 74.74 -34.00 -2.37
CA GLY A 514 75.51 -33.89 -1.13
C GLY A 514 75.24 -32.65 -0.27
N ALA A 515 74.54 -31.62 -0.78
CA ALA A 515 74.17 -30.44 0.01
C ALA A 515 72.85 -30.67 0.79
N PRO A 516 72.72 -30.15 2.02
CA PRO A 516 71.50 -30.27 2.80
C PRO A 516 70.37 -29.42 2.21
N CYS A 517 69.19 -30.01 2.07
CA CYS A 517 67.99 -29.35 1.55
C CYS A 517 67.63 -28.11 2.37
N PRO A 518 67.37 -26.95 1.75
CA PRO A 518 67.08 -25.71 2.48
C PRO A 518 65.71 -25.69 3.20
N VAL A 519 64.83 -26.67 2.97
CA VAL A 519 63.51 -26.77 3.64
C VAL A 519 63.54 -27.76 4.81
N CYS A 520 64.20 -28.91 4.65
CA CYS A 520 64.21 -29.98 5.66
C CYS A 520 65.59 -30.37 6.18
N GLY A 521 66.67 -29.84 5.62
CA GLY A 521 68.05 -30.03 6.09
C GLY A 521 68.73 -31.35 5.69
N SER A 522 68.04 -32.24 4.97
CA SER A 522 68.58 -33.56 4.58
C SER A 522 69.45 -33.49 3.31
N SER A 523 70.58 -34.21 3.29
CA SER A 523 71.50 -34.30 2.15
C SER A 523 70.85 -35.01 0.95
N TYR A 524 70.80 -34.34 -0.21
CA TYR A 524 70.23 -34.86 -1.45
C TYR A 524 71.20 -35.83 -2.14
N ALA A 525 70.80 -37.09 -2.37
CA ALA A 525 71.54 -38.07 -3.18
C ALA A 525 70.76 -38.28 -4.48
N GLY A 526 71.31 -37.86 -5.61
CA GLY A 526 70.63 -37.86 -6.90
C GLY A 526 70.43 -39.28 -7.41
N ILE A 527 69.18 -39.65 -7.68
CA ILE A 527 68.87 -40.89 -8.41
C ILE A 527 68.17 -40.51 -9.71
N TRP A 528 68.94 -40.61 -10.79
CA TRP A 528 68.50 -40.65 -12.18
C TRP A 528 67.64 -41.90 -12.42
N VAL A 529 66.44 -41.74 -12.98
CA VAL A 529 65.86 -42.76 -13.87
C VAL A 529 65.12 -42.07 -15.03
N MET A 530 65.70 -42.17 -16.23
CA MET A 530 65.01 -42.11 -17.51
C MET A 530 64.09 -43.33 -17.65
N ALA A 531 62.80 -43.12 -17.92
CA ALA A 531 61.95 -43.85 -18.86
C ALA A 531 60.51 -43.32 -18.76
#